data_AF-A0A103XRB3-F1
#
_entry.id   AF-A0A103XRB3-F1
#
_cell.length_a   1.000
_cell.length_b   1.000
_cell.length_c   1.000
_cell.angle_alpha   90.00
_cell.angle_beta   90.00
_cell.angle_gamma   90.00
#
_symmetry.space_group_name_H-M   'P 1'
#
loop_
_entity.id
_entity.type
_entity.pdbx_description
1 polymer ?
#
loop_
_entity_poly.entity_id
_entity_poly.type
_entity_poly.pdbx_seq_one_letter_code
_entity_poly.pdbx_strand_id
1 'polypeptide(L)'
;MLLTHTYHYNHTRRSPAMVPFSGWWRMVAAVLNAALLFHGASFAQTPTDPGYSFMHQATTAPPVSYYDYIIVGGGTAGCPLAATLSQQSSVLLLERGGSPYGNTNITDLSAFGAALSDLSPTSPSQRFVSTDGVVNARARVLGGGSCLNAGFYSRADAAYVKLSGWDAGLVNESYRWVEKVVAFQPPLKKWQTAVRDGLVEAGILPYNGFTYDHLYGTKVGGTIFDNDGHRHTAADLLRYAKPSGLTVLLHAPVHKILFNIQGGSKPKAHGVLFADANGFSHRAYLKRGSSNEIIVSSGALGSPQLLMLSGIGPIKQLKAHDITVVLDQPMVGVGMSDNPMNAVFVPSPQPVEVSLIQVVGITHNGTYIESACGENFAGGARTQDYGMFSPQIGQLSTVPPKQRTQEAIDKAVEDMKALPQSAFVGGFILEKIMGPISTGHIELTSRNPNDNPTVTFNYFKDPRDLQRCVDGIKIIEKVIESKAFSSFRFDSLSIVALLNMTASSPVNLLPKHANASRSLEQFCRDTVMTIWHYHGGCQVARVVNRDYKVIGVDALRVIDGSTFRNSPGTNPQATVMMLGRYMGVKLLRERLAANEA
;
A
#
# COMPACT_ATOMS: atom_id res chain seq x y z
N MET A 1 -19.04 -21.59 -84.75
CA MET A 1 -18.50 -22.52 -85.77
C MET A 1 -16.96 -22.50 -85.68
N LEU A 2 -16.26 -23.34 -86.45
CA LEU A 2 -14.80 -23.51 -86.49
C LEU A 2 -14.01 -22.19 -86.75
N LEU A 3 -12.67 -22.06 -86.67
CA LEU A 3 -11.45 -22.69 -86.03
C LEU A 3 -10.22 -22.11 -86.83
N THR A 4 -8.94 -22.41 -86.50
CA THR A 4 -7.70 -22.10 -87.29
C THR A 4 -7.30 -20.60 -87.43
N HIS A 5 -6.21 -20.13 -88.07
CA HIS A 5 -4.73 -20.40 -88.08
C HIS A 5 -4.02 -19.28 -88.92
N THR A 6 -2.73 -18.88 -88.83
CA THR A 6 -1.70 -18.68 -87.76
C THR A 6 -0.59 -17.73 -88.32
N TYR A 7 0.49 -17.46 -87.55
CA TYR A 7 1.88 -17.13 -87.98
C TYR A 7 2.39 -15.68 -88.30
N HIS A 8 3.24 -15.18 -87.38
CA HIS A 8 4.65 -14.70 -87.53
C HIS A 8 5.12 -13.34 -88.16
N TYR A 9 6.12 -12.77 -87.43
CA TYR A 9 7.34 -12.01 -87.80
C TYR A 9 7.40 -10.46 -88.03
N ASN A 10 8.03 -9.80 -87.03
CA ASN A 10 9.08 -8.75 -87.08
C ASN A 10 8.87 -7.23 -87.35
N HIS A 11 9.52 -6.47 -86.43
CA HIS A 11 10.27 -5.20 -86.57
C HIS A 11 9.60 -3.82 -86.87
N THR A 12 9.36 -3.08 -85.78
CA THR A 12 9.78 -1.67 -85.54
C THR A 12 9.43 -0.55 -86.54
N ARG A 13 8.55 0.38 -86.11
CA ARG A 13 8.94 1.75 -85.66
C ARG A 13 7.78 2.56 -85.04
N ARG A 14 8.11 3.29 -83.97
CA ARG A 14 7.50 4.50 -83.33
C ARG A 14 5.98 4.78 -83.41
N SER A 15 5.42 5.04 -82.22
CA SER A 15 4.22 5.83 -81.90
C SER A 15 2.85 5.23 -82.26
N PRO A 16 1.96 5.12 -81.25
CA PRO A 16 0.75 5.94 -81.27
C PRO A 16 0.49 6.68 -79.94
N ALA A 17 -0.53 7.53 -79.91
CA ALA A 17 -0.94 8.31 -78.74
C ALA A 17 -2.19 7.74 -78.04
N MET A 18 -2.38 8.13 -76.77
CA MET A 18 -3.64 8.15 -76.00
C MET A 18 -4.52 6.88 -75.95
N VAL A 19 -4.33 6.08 -74.90
CA VAL A 19 -5.40 5.41 -74.12
C VAL A 19 -5.02 5.57 -72.63
N PRO A 20 -5.95 5.90 -71.70
CA PRO A 20 -5.57 6.41 -70.37
C PRO A 20 -5.19 5.34 -69.35
N PHE A 21 -4.12 5.61 -68.58
CA PHE A 21 -3.72 4.80 -67.42
C PHE A 21 -4.55 5.13 -66.16
N SER A 22 -5.69 4.45 -66.00
CA SER A 22 -6.45 4.39 -64.74
C SER A 22 -5.76 3.50 -63.69
N GLY A 23 -4.49 3.81 -63.35
CA GLY A 23 -3.57 2.81 -62.79
C GLY A 23 -2.59 3.20 -61.68
N TRP A 24 -2.60 4.42 -61.09
CA TRP A 24 -1.75 4.68 -59.90
C TRP A 24 -2.29 5.67 -58.85
N TRP A 25 -3.06 6.69 -59.25
CA TRP A 25 -3.48 7.77 -58.33
C TRP A 25 -4.44 7.35 -57.18
N ARG A 26 -4.94 6.11 -57.15
CA ARG A 26 -5.73 5.58 -56.03
C ARG A 26 -4.91 4.93 -54.89
N MET A 27 -3.62 4.61 -55.08
CA MET A 27 -2.78 4.12 -53.96
C MET A 27 -2.15 5.26 -53.15
N VAL A 28 -1.69 6.34 -53.80
CA VAL A 28 -1.01 7.45 -53.10
C VAL A 28 -1.98 8.23 -52.20
N ALA A 29 -3.21 8.48 -52.66
CA ALA A 29 -4.23 9.17 -51.88
C ALA A 29 -4.76 8.36 -50.67
N ALA A 30 -4.67 7.02 -50.71
CA ALA A 30 -5.07 6.16 -49.60
C ALA A 30 -4.02 6.17 -48.46
N VAL A 31 -2.73 6.13 -48.80
CA VAL A 31 -1.64 6.13 -47.81
C VAL A 31 -1.54 7.47 -47.06
N LEU A 32 -1.70 8.60 -47.75
CA LEU A 32 -1.59 9.93 -47.12
C LEU A 32 -2.79 10.28 -46.22
N ASN A 33 -3.99 9.75 -46.47
CA ASN A 33 -5.12 9.92 -45.55
C ASN A 33 -5.06 8.94 -44.36
N ALA A 34 -4.48 7.76 -44.52
CA ALA A 34 -4.20 6.85 -43.40
C ALA A 34 -3.20 7.46 -42.40
N ALA A 35 -2.18 8.18 -42.88
CA ALA A 35 -1.19 8.85 -42.04
C ALA A 35 -1.78 9.99 -41.17
N LEU A 36 -2.83 10.67 -41.65
CA LEU A 36 -3.43 11.82 -40.97
C LEU A 36 -4.66 11.48 -40.09
N LEU A 37 -5.19 10.25 -40.17
CA LEU A 37 -6.30 9.78 -39.32
C LEU A 37 -5.86 8.89 -38.13
N PHE A 38 -4.57 8.60 -37.99
CA PHE A 38 -4.01 7.91 -36.81
C PHE A 38 -3.27 8.80 -35.80
N HIS A 39 -3.24 10.13 -36.03
CA HIS A 39 -2.76 11.10 -35.03
C HIS A 39 -3.83 11.46 -33.96
N GLY A 40 -4.77 10.53 -33.73
CA GLY A 40 -5.74 10.54 -32.63
C GLY A 40 -5.49 9.44 -31.58
N ALA A 41 -4.34 8.77 -31.64
CA ALA A 41 -3.91 7.88 -30.57
C ALA A 41 -3.56 8.71 -29.33
N SER A 42 -4.40 8.63 -28.28
CA SER A 42 -3.99 9.01 -26.94
C SER A 42 -2.81 8.11 -26.55
N PHE A 43 -1.60 8.64 -26.61
CA PHE A 43 -0.47 8.05 -25.93
C PHE A 43 -0.78 8.09 -24.43
N ALA A 44 -1.26 6.97 -23.90
CA ALA A 44 -1.35 6.75 -22.46
C ALA A 44 0.07 6.84 -21.90
N GLN A 45 0.42 8.02 -21.39
CA GLN A 45 1.67 8.24 -20.71
C GLN A 45 1.61 7.39 -19.44
N THR A 46 2.55 6.45 -19.30
CA THR A 46 2.95 5.99 -17.97
C THR A 46 3.21 7.23 -17.11
N PRO A 47 2.95 7.20 -15.78
CA PRO A 47 3.22 8.33 -14.90
C PRO A 47 4.70 8.76 -14.93
N THR A 48 5.02 9.65 -15.86
CA THR A 48 6.32 10.30 -16.01
C THR A 48 6.61 11.09 -14.73
N ASP A 49 7.88 11.32 -14.45
CA ASP A 49 8.25 12.32 -13.44
C ASP A 49 7.45 13.61 -13.69
N PRO A 50 6.60 14.06 -12.74
CA PRO A 50 5.72 15.21 -12.94
C PRO A 50 6.49 16.54 -12.97
N GLY A 51 7.84 16.51 -12.95
CA GLY A 51 8.68 17.69 -13.09
C GLY A 51 8.59 18.62 -11.89
N TYR A 52 8.33 18.07 -10.70
CA TYR A 52 8.20 18.84 -9.47
C TYR A 52 9.54 19.52 -9.14
N SER A 53 9.66 20.79 -9.51
CA SER A 53 10.84 21.65 -9.29
C SER A 53 11.25 21.85 -7.83
N PHE A 54 10.46 21.34 -6.89
CA PHE A 54 10.71 21.29 -5.45
C PHE A 54 11.19 19.91 -4.94
N MET A 55 11.32 18.90 -5.81
CA MET A 55 11.79 17.56 -5.45
C MET A 55 13.26 17.39 -5.84
N HIS A 56 14.07 16.99 -4.87
CA HIS A 56 15.51 16.82 -5.01
C HIS A 56 16.03 15.59 -4.27
N GLN A 57 17.28 15.23 -4.52
CA GLN A 57 18.00 14.24 -3.71
C GLN A 57 18.55 14.90 -2.44
N ALA A 58 18.64 14.17 -1.33
CA ALA A 58 19.27 14.66 -0.10
C ALA A 58 20.71 15.18 -0.32
N THR A 59 21.40 14.63 -1.32
CA THR A 59 22.77 15.00 -1.72
C THR A 59 22.90 16.45 -2.23
N THR A 60 21.80 17.11 -2.60
CA THR A 60 21.78 18.53 -3.00
C THR A 60 21.32 19.45 -1.86
N ALA A 61 21.09 18.93 -0.65
CA ALA A 61 20.67 19.73 0.49
C ALA A 61 21.86 20.51 1.09
N PRO A 62 21.65 21.75 1.57
CA PRO A 62 22.70 22.46 2.30
C PRO A 62 23.00 21.73 3.65
N PRO A 63 24.19 21.91 4.24
CA PRO A 63 24.50 21.35 5.56
C PRO A 63 23.56 21.84 6.68
N VAL A 64 23.04 23.06 6.54
CA VAL A 64 22.07 23.68 7.45
C VAL A 64 20.94 24.35 6.67
N SER A 65 19.69 24.18 7.10
CA SER A 65 18.50 24.80 6.50
C SER A 65 17.43 25.17 7.54
N TYR A 66 16.46 26.03 7.18
CA TYR A 66 15.44 26.57 8.08
C TYR A 66 14.05 26.64 7.44
N TYR A 67 13.05 26.05 8.09
CA TYR A 67 11.66 25.94 7.60
C TYR A 67 10.62 26.27 8.68
N ASP A 68 9.38 26.56 8.30
CA ASP A 68 8.28 26.77 9.25
C ASP A 68 7.72 25.44 9.77
N TYR A 69 7.72 24.42 8.91
CA TYR A 69 7.42 23.03 9.25
C TYR A 69 8.46 22.08 8.66
N ILE A 70 8.79 21.03 9.41
CA ILE A 70 9.59 19.90 8.92
C ILE A 70 8.78 18.62 9.12
N ILE A 71 8.49 17.93 8.03
CA ILE A 71 7.71 16.69 8.00
C ILE A 71 8.68 15.53 7.73
N VAL A 72 8.65 14.53 8.61
CA VAL A 72 9.53 13.36 8.56
C VAL A 72 8.76 12.12 8.13
N GLY A 73 8.98 11.67 6.89
CA GLY A 73 8.25 10.62 6.20
C GLY A 73 7.36 11.18 5.10
N GLY A 74 7.76 10.97 3.85
CA GLY A 74 6.98 11.27 2.63
C GLY A 74 5.90 10.22 2.38
N GLY A 75 5.24 9.74 3.43
CA GLY A 75 4.27 8.66 3.36
C GLY A 75 2.84 9.11 3.06
N THR A 76 1.91 8.16 3.18
CA THR A 76 0.48 8.31 2.88
C THR A 76 -0.20 9.52 3.54
N ALA A 77 0.23 9.92 4.75
CA ALA A 77 -0.21 11.15 5.41
C ALA A 77 0.72 12.36 5.18
N GLY A 78 2.02 12.12 5.02
CA GLY A 78 3.05 13.16 4.91
C GLY A 78 2.94 13.99 3.63
N CYS A 79 2.68 13.35 2.48
CA CYS A 79 2.50 14.06 1.21
C CYS A 79 1.29 15.03 1.20
N PRO A 80 0.05 14.61 1.53
CA PRO A 80 -1.08 15.53 1.58
C PRO A 80 -0.94 16.61 2.65
N LEU A 81 -0.30 16.31 3.78
CA LEU A 81 0.06 17.29 4.81
C LEU A 81 1.02 18.36 4.26
N ALA A 82 2.10 17.94 3.59
CA ALA A 82 3.10 18.84 3.01
C ALA A 82 2.52 19.74 1.92
N ALA A 83 1.74 19.17 1.00
CA ALA A 83 1.05 19.91 -0.05
C ALA A 83 0.12 21.00 0.54
N THR A 84 -0.59 20.67 1.62
CA THR A 84 -1.49 21.59 2.32
C THR A 84 -0.74 22.71 3.03
N LEU A 85 0.29 22.39 3.82
CA LEU A 85 1.03 23.41 4.59
C LEU A 85 1.84 24.36 3.69
N SER A 86 2.32 23.88 2.53
CA SER A 86 3.13 24.68 1.58
C SER A 86 2.43 25.94 1.06
N GLN A 87 1.09 26.02 1.11
CA GLN A 87 0.33 27.16 0.59
C GLN A 87 0.70 28.48 1.29
N GLN A 88 0.92 28.43 2.60
CA GLN A 88 1.09 29.59 3.49
C GLN A 88 2.31 29.49 4.41
N SER A 89 3.20 28.51 4.21
CA SER A 89 4.38 28.28 5.05
C SER A 89 5.47 27.58 4.26
N SER A 90 6.73 27.74 4.65
CA SER A 90 7.84 26.98 4.07
C SER A 90 7.95 25.61 4.74
N VAL A 91 7.90 24.55 3.93
CA VAL A 91 7.81 23.16 4.39
C VAL A 91 8.98 22.36 3.83
N LEU A 92 9.66 21.61 4.70
CA LEU A 92 10.57 20.54 4.29
C LEU A 92 9.87 19.19 4.48
N LEU A 93 9.89 18.34 3.45
CA LEU A 93 9.47 16.94 3.51
C LEU A 93 10.70 16.05 3.31
N LEU A 94 11.01 15.23 4.31
CA LEU A 94 12.13 14.28 4.28
C LEU A 94 11.59 12.87 4.06
N GLU A 95 12.01 12.21 2.98
CA GLU A 95 11.69 10.80 2.71
C GLU A 95 12.98 9.97 2.59
N ARG A 96 13.01 8.82 3.28
CA ARG A 96 14.17 7.92 3.31
C ARG A 96 14.35 7.11 2.03
N GLY A 97 13.28 6.94 1.25
CA GLY A 97 13.27 6.26 -0.04
C GLY A 97 13.41 7.18 -1.25
N GLY A 98 13.30 6.57 -2.44
CA GLY A 98 13.32 7.25 -3.73
C GLY A 98 11.95 7.74 -4.21
N SER A 99 11.89 8.07 -5.51
CA SER A 99 10.66 8.44 -6.22
C SER A 99 9.84 7.21 -6.62
N PRO A 100 8.49 7.27 -6.65
CA PRO A 100 7.66 6.22 -7.24
C PRO A 100 7.60 6.32 -8.77
N TYR A 101 7.87 7.49 -9.35
CA TYR A 101 7.67 7.77 -10.77
C TYR A 101 8.70 7.03 -11.64
N GLY A 102 8.24 6.52 -12.80
CA GLY A 102 9.06 5.74 -13.73
C GLY A 102 9.41 4.31 -13.28
N ASN A 103 8.90 3.84 -12.13
CA ASN A 103 9.11 2.46 -11.67
C ASN A 103 7.84 1.61 -11.89
N THR A 104 7.83 0.79 -12.94
CA THR A 104 6.69 -0.06 -13.32
C THR A 104 6.26 -1.04 -12.24
N ASN A 105 7.21 -1.55 -11.43
CA ASN A 105 6.90 -2.41 -10.27
C ASN A 105 6.08 -1.69 -9.18
N ILE A 106 6.03 -0.35 -9.21
CA ILE A 106 5.15 0.48 -8.39
C ILE A 106 3.91 0.90 -9.20
N THR A 107 4.08 1.43 -10.40
CA THR A 107 3.00 2.10 -11.13
C THR A 107 1.97 1.14 -11.71
N ASP A 108 2.30 -0.12 -11.99
CA ASP A 108 1.46 -0.95 -12.87
C ASP A 108 0.71 -2.04 -12.06
N LEU A 109 -0.61 -2.15 -12.24
CA LEU A 109 -1.46 -3.08 -11.48
C LEU A 109 -0.98 -4.54 -11.58
N SER A 110 -0.54 -4.99 -12.76
CA SER A 110 -0.04 -6.35 -13.01
C SER A 110 1.41 -6.59 -12.55
N ALA A 111 2.01 -5.61 -11.88
CA ALA A 111 3.33 -5.71 -11.25
C ALA A 111 3.26 -5.53 -9.72
N PHE A 112 2.06 -5.52 -9.13
CA PHE A 112 1.82 -5.36 -7.70
C PHE A 112 2.69 -6.30 -6.83
N GLY A 113 2.80 -7.57 -7.22
CA GLY A 113 3.67 -8.52 -6.51
C GLY A 113 5.18 -8.26 -6.64
N ALA A 114 5.63 -7.60 -7.71
CA ALA A 114 7.05 -7.44 -8.01
C ALA A 114 7.78 -6.56 -6.98
N ALA A 115 7.22 -5.40 -6.63
CA ALA A 115 7.80 -4.51 -5.63
C ALA A 115 7.78 -5.11 -4.20
N LEU A 116 6.84 -6.01 -3.89
CA LEU A 116 6.80 -6.72 -2.60
C LEU A 116 7.79 -7.89 -2.53
N SER A 117 8.16 -8.45 -3.68
CA SER A 117 9.12 -9.56 -3.80
C SER A 117 10.57 -9.10 -3.91
N ASP A 118 10.83 -7.84 -4.31
CA ASP A 118 12.18 -7.29 -4.40
C ASP A 118 12.86 -7.14 -3.02
N LEU A 119 13.90 -7.94 -2.80
CA LEU A 119 14.74 -7.92 -1.59
C LEU A 119 15.98 -7.00 -1.73
N SER A 120 16.11 -6.23 -2.81
CA SER A 120 17.28 -5.39 -3.06
C SER A 120 17.51 -4.35 -1.95
N PRO A 121 18.77 -3.97 -1.67
CA PRO A 121 19.08 -2.87 -0.72
C PRO A 121 18.40 -1.54 -1.08
N THR A 122 17.98 -1.36 -2.34
CA THR A 122 17.28 -0.20 -2.89
C THR A 122 15.76 -0.35 -2.98
N SER A 123 15.19 -1.55 -2.72
CA SER A 123 13.77 -1.85 -2.91
C SER A 123 12.82 -0.83 -2.25
N PRO A 124 11.73 -0.43 -2.93
CA PRO A 124 10.69 0.43 -2.35
C PRO A 124 9.93 -0.29 -1.21
N SER A 125 10.02 -1.63 -1.16
CA SER A 125 9.55 -2.45 -0.05
C SER A 125 10.70 -2.83 0.87
N GLN A 126 10.55 -2.58 2.17
CA GLN A 126 11.43 -3.14 3.19
C GLN A 126 10.69 -4.26 3.91
N ARG A 127 10.96 -5.50 3.49
CA ARG A 127 10.44 -6.73 4.11
C ARG A 127 10.89 -6.84 5.56
N PHE A 128 10.04 -7.40 6.42
CA PHE A 128 10.35 -7.81 7.79
C PHE A 128 9.53 -9.06 8.15
N VAL A 129 9.77 -9.62 9.34
CA VAL A 129 8.94 -10.66 9.93
C VAL A 129 8.61 -10.21 11.36
N SER A 130 7.37 -10.34 11.80
CA SER A 130 7.02 -10.09 13.21
C SER A 130 7.55 -11.22 14.11
N THR A 131 7.66 -10.97 15.41
CA THR A 131 8.06 -12.01 16.39
C THR A 131 7.08 -13.19 16.41
N ASP A 132 5.84 -12.97 15.95
CA ASP A 132 4.80 -13.98 15.74
C ASP A 132 5.09 -14.94 14.57
N GLY A 133 6.08 -14.64 13.71
CA GLY A 133 6.42 -15.43 12.51
C GLY A 133 5.69 -15.02 11.22
N VAL A 134 4.93 -13.91 11.23
CA VAL A 134 4.21 -13.42 10.05
C VAL A 134 5.12 -12.54 9.19
N VAL A 135 5.26 -12.90 7.91
CA VAL A 135 6.05 -12.14 6.90
C VAL A 135 5.28 -10.88 6.52
N ASN A 136 5.95 -9.73 6.52
CA ASN A 136 5.32 -8.42 6.38
C ASN A 136 6.27 -7.43 5.66
N ALA A 137 5.80 -6.23 5.32
CA ALA A 137 6.56 -5.24 4.56
C ALA A 137 6.21 -3.81 4.97
N ARG A 138 7.20 -2.90 4.98
CA ARG A 138 7.01 -1.44 5.14
C ARG A 138 7.59 -0.67 3.96
N ALA A 139 6.92 0.41 3.57
CA ALA A 139 7.37 1.22 2.44
C ALA A 139 8.68 1.99 2.72
N ARG A 140 9.39 2.29 1.63
CA ARG A 140 10.63 3.07 1.56
C ARG A 140 10.67 3.80 0.20
N VAL A 141 9.67 4.64 -0.04
CA VAL A 141 9.46 5.40 -1.27
C VAL A 141 8.50 6.56 -0.99
N LEU A 142 8.64 7.68 -1.71
CA LEU A 142 7.69 8.80 -1.65
C LEU A 142 6.28 8.31 -2.05
N GLY A 143 5.27 8.74 -1.30
CA GLY A 143 3.90 8.20 -1.33
C GLY A 143 3.68 7.04 -0.32
N GLY A 144 4.75 6.43 0.18
CA GLY A 144 4.71 5.40 1.23
C GLY A 144 3.88 4.17 0.86
N GLY A 145 3.03 3.71 1.80
CA GLY A 145 2.25 2.48 1.62
C GLY A 145 1.25 2.50 0.45
N SER A 146 0.87 3.69 -0.04
CA SER A 146 0.04 3.80 -1.25
C SER A 146 0.73 3.27 -2.52
N CYS A 147 2.06 3.27 -2.55
CA CYS A 147 2.88 2.77 -3.66
C CYS A 147 2.99 1.24 -3.71
N LEU A 148 2.63 0.52 -2.63
CA LEU A 148 2.82 -0.94 -2.50
C LEU A 148 1.52 -1.72 -2.23
N ASN A 149 0.41 -1.06 -1.92
CA ASN A 149 -0.81 -1.75 -1.49
C ASN A 149 -1.65 -2.31 -2.66
N ALA A 150 -2.67 -3.11 -2.32
CA ALA A 150 -3.62 -3.70 -3.27
C ALA A 150 -4.69 -2.70 -3.81
N GLY A 151 -4.48 -1.40 -3.64
CA GLY A 151 -5.24 -0.31 -4.27
C GLY A 151 -6.65 0.00 -3.75
N PHE A 152 -7.28 -0.87 -2.96
CA PHE A 152 -8.66 -0.65 -2.50
C PHE A 152 -8.87 0.66 -1.72
N TYR A 153 -9.84 1.47 -2.15
CA TYR A 153 -10.15 2.78 -1.58
C TYR A 153 -11.54 2.77 -0.94
N SER A 154 -11.58 2.90 0.39
CA SER A 154 -12.81 3.07 1.16
C SER A 154 -12.55 4.09 2.27
N ARG A 155 -13.50 4.99 2.52
CA ARG A 155 -13.50 5.93 3.65
C ARG A 155 -13.58 5.18 4.98
N ALA A 156 -13.30 5.90 6.07
CA ALA A 156 -13.54 5.42 7.41
C ALA A 156 -15.03 5.16 7.66
N ASP A 157 -15.31 4.30 8.64
CA ASP A 157 -16.62 4.23 9.27
C ASP A 157 -17.03 5.57 9.91
N ALA A 158 -18.33 5.89 9.85
CA ALA A 158 -18.88 7.12 10.38
C ALA A 158 -18.80 7.19 11.93
N ALA A 159 -18.92 6.05 12.62
CA ALA A 159 -18.71 6.03 14.07
C ALA A 159 -17.21 6.17 14.42
N TYR A 160 -16.28 5.65 13.63
CA TYR A 160 -14.83 5.89 13.78
C TYR A 160 -14.49 7.39 13.67
N VAL A 161 -15.05 8.10 12.68
CA VAL A 161 -14.89 9.57 12.54
C VAL A 161 -15.38 10.30 13.79
N LYS A 162 -16.59 9.94 14.28
CA LYS A 162 -17.18 10.51 15.49
C LYS A 162 -16.37 10.22 16.76
N LEU A 163 -15.89 8.98 16.93
CA LEU A 163 -15.08 8.54 18.07
C LEU A 163 -13.68 9.19 18.07
N SER A 164 -13.14 9.51 16.89
CA SER A 164 -11.89 10.24 16.73
C SER A 164 -12.01 11.73 17.09
N GLY A 165 -13.25 12.26 17.21
CA GLY A 165 -13.50 13.67 17.49
C GLY A 165 -13.12 14.61 16.33
N TRP A 166 -13.16 14.10 15.10
CA TRP A 166 -12.88 14.90 13.90
C TRP A 166 -14.13 15.67 13.44
N ASP A 167 -13.92 16.86 12.88
CA ASP A 167 -15.00 17.62 12.22
C ASP A 167 -15.45 16.91 10.94
N ALA A 168 -16.70 16.46 10.89
CA ALA A 168 -17.25 15.71 9.77
C ALA A 168 -17.30 16.53 8.47
N GLY A 169 -17.41 17.86 8.55
CA GLY A 169 -17.33 18.75 7.39
C GLY A 169 -15.95 18.69 6.74
N LEU A 170 -14.92 19.06 7.49
CA LEU A 170 -13.52 19.06 7.02
C LEU A 170 -13.02 17.64 6.67
N VAL A 171 -13.52 16.58 7.30
CA VAL A 171 -13.25 15.19 6.90
C VAL A 171 -13.79 14.91 5.50
N ASN A 172 -15.04 15.27 5.21
CA ASN A 172 -15.65 15.07 3.89
C ASN A 172 -15.02 15.96 2.79
N GLU A 173 -14.65 17.20 3.12
CA GLU A 173 -13.83 18.06 2.25
C GLU A 173 -12.47 17.42 1.94
N SER A 174 -11.81 16.88 2.97
CA SER A 174 -10.47 16.28 2.84
C SER A 174 -10.50 14.96 2.06
N TYR A 175 -11.55 14.13 2.22
CA TYR A 175 -11.77 12.97 1.36
C TYR A 175 -11.96 13.38 -0.10
N ARG A 176 -12.88 14.30 -0.41
CA ARG A 176 -13.12 14.77 -1.79
C ARG A 176 -11.88 15.38 -2.46
N TRP A 177 -11.03 16.06 -1.68
CA TRP A 177 -9.75 16.61 -2.15
C TRP A 177 -8.73 15.52 -2.52
N VAL A 178 -8.71 14.40 -1.78
CA VAL A 178 -7.89 13.21 -2.10
C VAL A 178 -8.48 12.47 -3.31
N GLU A 179 -9.78 12.17 -3.26
CA GLU A 179 -10.51 11.39 -4.27
C GLU A 179 -10.36 11.96 -5.69
N LYS A 180 -10.32 13.28 -5.83
CA LYS A 180 -10.14 13.99 -7.11
C LYS A 180 -8.83 13.66 -7.85
N VAL A 181 -7.84 13.08 -7.18
CA VAL A 181 -6.54 12.72 -7.78
C VAL A 181 -6.30 11.20 -7.78
N VAL A 182 -6.68 10.49 -6.72
CA VAL A 182 -6.23 9.11 -6.48
C VAL A 182 -7.35 8.09 -6.29
N ALA A 183 -8.61 8.41 -6.56
CA ALA A 183 -9.71 7.45 -6.39
C ALA A 183 -10.60 7.34 -7.64
N PHE A 184 -10.73 6.12 -8.15
CA PHE A 184 -11.50 5.77 -9.33
C PHE A 184 -12.55 4.68 -9.00
N GLN A 185 -13.58 4.58 -9.83
CA GLN A 185 -14.49 3.45 -9.82
C GLN A 185 -13.87 2.30 -10.64
N PRO A 186 -13.65 1.10 -10.05
CA PRO A 186 -13.02 0.00 -10.77
C PRO A 186 -13.97 -0.59 -11.83
N PRO A 187 -13.46 -0.97 -13.02
CA PRO A 187 -14.21 -1.79 -13.96
C PRO A 187 -14.29 -3.23 -13.43
N LEU A 188 -15.47 -3.63 -12.92
CA LEU A 188 -15.72 -5.00 -12.48
C LEU A 188 -15.58 -5.97 -13.66
N LYS A 189 -14.67 -6.95 -13.50
CA LYS A 189 -14.49 -8.08 -14.42
C LYS A 189 -15.19 -9.32 -13.84
N LYS A 190 -15.08 -10.48 -14.52
CA LYS A 190 -15.90 -11.67 -14.27
C LYS A 190 -15.75 -12.24 -12.86
N TRP A 191 -14.53 -12.35 -12.34
CA TRP A 191 -14.23 -12.90 -11.02
C TRP A 191 -14.81 -12.02 -9.91
N GLN A 192 -14.52 -10.72 -9.93
CA GLN A 192 -15.07 -9.77 -8.95
C GLN A 192 -16.60 -9.71 -9.01
N THR A 193 -17.19 -9.84 -10.21
CA THR A 193 -18.64 -9.96 -10.39
C THR A 193 -19.20 -11.23 -9.73
N ALA A 194 -18.55 -12.38 -9.92
CA ALA A 194 -18.94 -13.65 -9.30
C ALA A 194 -18.79 -13.62 -7.76
N VAL A 195 -17.73 -12.99 -7.23
CA VAL A 195 -17.54 -12.80 -5.78
C VAL A 195 -18.62 -11.87 -5.20
N ARG A 196 -18.96 -10.78 -5.89
CA ARG A 196 -20.04 -9.85 -5.49
C ARG A 196 -21.37 -10.57 -5.38
N ASP A 197 -21.75 -11.31 -6.42
CA ASP A 197 -23.04 -11.99 -6.47
C ASP A 197 -23.06 -13.20 -5.52
N GLY A 198 -21.92 -13.89 -5.34
CA GLY A 198 -21.75 -14.94 -4.34
C GLY A 198 -21.82 -14.45 -2.89
N LEU A 199 -21.37 -13.23 -2.60
CA LEU A 199 -21.55 -12.57 -1.29
C LEU A 199 -23.02 -12.22 -1.03
N VAL A 200 -23.74 -11.79 -2.06
CA VAL A 200 -25.19 -11.54 -2.00
C VAL A 200 -25.96 -12.85 -1.79
N GLU A 201 -25.62 -13.93 -2.51
CA GLU A 201 -26.18 -15.28 -2.30
C GLU A 201 -25.84 -15.85 -0.91
N ALA A 202 -24.64 -15.58 -0.37
CA ALA A 202 -24.23 -15.95 0.98
C ALA A 202 -24.91 -15.14 2.10
N GLY A 203 -25.75 -14.15 1.76
CA GLY A 203 -26.54 -13.35 2.69
C GLY A 203 -25.88 -12.06 3.18
N ILE A 204 -24.79 -11.60 2.55
CA ILE A 204 -24.07 -10.37 2.94
C ILE A 204 -24.78 -9.15 2.32
N LEU A 205 -25.97 -8.86 2.84
CA LEU A 205 -26.93 -7.89 2.33
C LEU A 205 -26.88 -6.55 3.11
N PRO A 206 -27.33 -5.43 2.51
CA PRO A 206 -27.78 -5.27 1.12
C PRO A 206 -26.61 -5.23 0.13
N TYR A 207 -26.89 -5.19 -1.18
CA TYR A 207 -25.91 -4.73 -2.16
C TYR A 207 -25.99 -3.21 -2.30
N ASN A 208 -24.94 -2.50 -1.88
CA ASN A 208 -24.87 -1.04 -1.83
C ASN A 208 -24.39 -0.38 -3.14
N GLY A 209 -24.25 -1.14 -4.23
CA GLY A 209 -23.69 -0.62 -5.48
C GLY A 209 -22.21 -0.27 -5.36
N PHE A 210 -21.80 0.81 -6.03
CA PHE A 210 -20.48 1.43 -5.87
C PHE A 210 -20.54 2.59 -4.88
N THR A 211 -19.64 2.61 -3.90
CA THR A 211 -19.45 3.75 -3.00
C THR A 211 -18.06 3.75 -2.37
N TYR A 212 -17.53 4.92 -2.02
CA TYR A 212 -16.35 5.01 -1.15
C TYR A 212 -16.69 4.78 0.32
N ASP A 213 -17.94 4.93 0.76
CA ASP A 213 -18.33 4.86 2.18
C ASP A 213 -18.26 3.43 2.75
N HIS A 214 -17.86 3.30 4.02
CA HIS A 214 -17.87 2.01 4.72
C HIS A 214 -19.28 1.71 5.24
N LEU A 215 -19.95 0.72 4.64
CA LEU A 215 -21.34 0.33 4.91
C LEU A 215 -21.43 -1.18 5.05
N TYR A 216 -22.32 -1.67 5.92
CA TYR A 216 -22.61 -3.11 6.03
C TYR A 216 -23.28 -3.66 4.76
N GLY A 217 -23.09 -4.96 4.53
CA GLY A 217 -23.50 -5.64 3.30
C GLY A 217 -22.40 -5.66 2.24
N THR A 218 -22.77 -5.95 1.00
CA THR A 218 -21.84 -6.06 -0.14
C THR A 218 -21.71 -4.73 -0.85
N LYS A 219 -20.50 -4.35 -1.26
CA LYS A 219 -20.24 -3.12 -2.05
C LYS A 219 -19.10 -3.31 -3.04
N VAL A 220 -19.12 -2.50 -4.09
CA VAL A 220 -17.91 -2.16 -4.86
C VAL A 220 -17.29 -0.94 -4.18
N GLY A 221 -16.00 -1.02 -3.84
CA GLY A 221 -15.24 0.13 -3.34
C GLY A 221 -14.55 0.90 -4.46
N GLY A 222 -13.79 1.93 -4.09
CA GLY A 222 -12.88 2.59 -5.01
C GLY A 222 -11.60 1.79 -5.23
N THR A 223 -10.81 2.23 -6.19
CA THR A 223 -9.44 1.79 -6.46
C THR A 223 -8.55 3.03 -6.66
N ILE A 224 -7.27 2.94 -6.33
CA ILE A 224 -6.26 3.96 -6.71
C ILE A 224 -5.62 3.69 -8.08
N PHE A 225 -5.95 2.57 -8.72
CA PHE A 225 -5.58 2.29 -10.09
C PHE A 225 -6.64 2.83 -11.05
N ASP A 226 -6.23 3.51 -12.13
CA ASP A 226 -7.13 3.99 -13.17
C ASP A 226 -7.58 2.86 -14.15
N ASN A 227 -8.30 3.25 -15.21
CA ASN A 227 -8.84 2.31 -16.20
C ASN A 227 -7.76 1.60 -17.03
N ASP A 228 -6.59 2.22 -17.20
CA ASP A 228 -5.45 1.64 -17.92
C ASP A 228 -4.59 0.76 -16.99
N GLY A 229 -4.83 0.85 -15.67
CA GLY A 229 -4.16 0.07 -14.64
C GLY A 229 -2.96 0.79 -14.00
N HIS A 230 -2.80 2.10 -14.23
CA HIS A 230 -1.75 2.88 -13.57
C HIS A 230 -2.19 3.30 -12.17
N ARG A 231 -1.27 3.18 -11.21
CA ARG A 231 -1.44 3.51 -9.80
C ARG A 231 -1.24 5.01 -9.57
N HIS A 232 -2.23 5.66 -8.98
CA HIS A 232 -2.14 7.01 -8.44
C HIS A 232 -1.92 6.92 -6.92
N THR A 233 -0.98 7.70 -6.40
CA THR A 233 -0.41 7.51 -5.06
C THR A 233 -0.58 8.77 -4.19
N ALA A 234 -0.28 8.66 -2.90
CA ALA A 234 -0.22 9.85 -2.05
C ALA A 234 0.86 10.87 -2.51
N ALA A 235 1.86 10.47 -3.31
CA ALA A 235 2.83 11.39 -3.88
C ALA A 235 2.20 12.33 -4.92
N ASP A 236 1.17 11.88 -5.65
CA ASP A 236 0.47 12.67 -6.67
C ASP A 236 -0.36 13.81 -6.04
N LEU A 237 -0.70 13.70 -4.75
CA LEU A 237 -1.30 14.79 -3.97
C LEU A 237 -0.33 15.98 -3.78
N LEU A 238 0.97 15.80 -4.02
CA LEU A 238 1.95 16.90 -4.08
C LEU A 238 1.72 17.82 -5.29
N ARG A 239 0.91 17.43 -6.29
CA ARG A 239 0.48 18.34 -7.37
C ARG A 239 -0.29 19.57 -6.87
N TYR A 240 -0.81 19.50 -5.65
CA TYR A 240 -1.48 20.62 -4.96
C TYR A 240 -0.51 21.51 -4.17
N ALA A 241 0.77 21.15 -4.06
CA ALA A 241 1.75 21.96 -3.35
C ALA A 241 2.02 23.29 -4.08
N LYS A 242 2.34 24.33 -3.31
CA LYS A 242 2.88 25.58 -3.83
C LYS A 242 4.37 25.39 -4.07
N PRO A 243 4.90 25.47 -5.31
CA PRO A 243 6.29 25.08 -5.59
C PRO A 243 7.34 25.86 -4.79
N SER A 244 7.10 27.15 -4.53
CA SER A 244 7.99 28.00 -3.71
C SER A 244 7.78 27.87 -2.19
N GLY A 245 6.83 27.05 -1.74
CA GLY A 245 6.54 26.79 -0.33
C GLY A 245 6.94 25.39 0.15
N LEU A 246 7.42 24.52 -0.75
CA LEU A 246 7.80 23.14 -0.43
C LEU A 246 9.24 22.85 -0.86
N THR A 247 9.89 21.94 -0.13
CA THR A 247 11.11 21.25 -0.56
C THR A 247 10.96 19.79 -0.16
N VAL A 248 11.15 18.87 -1.09
CA VAL A 248 11.11 17.42 -0.86
C VAL A 248 12.52 16.87 -1.08
N LEU A 249 13.07 16.18 -0.08
CA LEU A 249 14.35 15.49 -0.18
C LEU A 249 14.13 13.97 -0.15
N LEU A 250 14.47 13.32 -1.25
CA LEU A 250 14.54 11.86 -1.39
C LEU A 250 15.85 11.31 -0.83
N HIS A 251 15.86 10.04 -0.44
CA HIS A 251 17.01 9.36 0.18
C HIS A 251 17.58 10.13 1.39
N ALA A 252 16.68 10.68 2.22
CA ALA A 252 16.96 11.51 3.39
C ALA A 252 16.60 10.80 4.72
N PRO A 253 17.24 9.69 5.11
CA PRO A 253 16.96 9.01 6.37
C PRO A 253 17.22 9.92 7.58
N VAL A 254 16.15 10.26 8.30
CA VAL A 254 16.22 11.06 9.53
C VAL A 254 16.69 10.19 10.69
N HIS A 255 17.78 10.61 11.32
CA HIS A 255 18.45 9.88 12.40
C HIS A 255 17.99 10.33 13.78
N LYS A 256 17.72 11.63 13.97
CA LYS A 256 17.31 12.16 15.28
C LYS A 256 16.55 13.48 15.18
N ILE A 257 15.56 13.67 16.06
CA ILE A 257 14.98 14.98 16.38
C ILE A 257 15.89 15.68 17.41
N LEU A 258 16.05 16.99 17.28
CA LEU A 258 16.89 17.84 18.12
C LEU A 258 16.01 18.68 19.05
N PHE A 259 16.39 18.76 20.33
CA PHE A 259 15.60 19.40 21.40
C PHE A 259 16.41 20.46 22.14
N ASN A 260 15.78 21.61 22.36
CA ASN A 260 16.22 22.55 23.38
C ASN A 260 15.59 22.14 24.71
N ILE A 261 16.43 22.00 25.73
CA ILE A 261 16.01 21.66 27.10
C ILE A 261 16.58 22.76 28.01
N GLN A 262 15.70 23.56 28.61
CA GLN A 262 16.07 24.54 29.64
C GLN A 262 15.63 23.98 30.99
N GLY A 263 16.35 24.33 32.07
CA GLY A 263 16.16 23.68 33.38
C GLY A 263 14.72 23.75 33.88
N GLY A 264 14.05 22.59 33.98
CA GLY A 264 12.65 22.48 34.41
C GLY A 264 11.59 22.74 33.33
N SER A 265 11.96 23.18 32.12
CA SER A 265 11.01 23.30 31.00
C SER A 265 10.75 21.94 30.35
N LYS A 266 9.64 21.82 29.62
CA LYS A 266 9.47 20.74 28.65
C LYS A 266 10.60 20.79 27.59
N PRO A 267 11.03 19.65 27.04
CA PRO A 267 11.82 19.64 25.82
C PRO A 267 11.04 20.28 24.67
N LYS A 268 11.65 21.24 23.96
CA LYS A 268 11.08 21.82 22.74
C LYS A 268 11.85 21.33 21.52
N ALA A 269 11.17 20.66 20.60
CA ALA A 269 11.76 20.24 19.34
C ALA A 269 12.09 21.47 18.48
N HIS A 270 13.29 21.51 17.88
CA HIS A 270 13.74 22.68 17.11
C HIS A 270 14.49 22.35 15.82
N GLY A 271 14.80 21.08 15.56
CA GLY A 271 15.36 20.62 14.29
C GLY A 271 15.42 19.11 14.17
N VAL A 272 15.98 18.64 13.06
CA VAL A 272 16.26 17.23 12.79
C VAL A 272 17.66 17.07 12.20
N LEU A 273 18.27 15.93 12.50
CA LEU A 273 19.50 15.43 11.88
C LEU A 273 19.13 14.32 10.90
N PHE A 274 19.53 14.47 9.63
CA PHE A 274 19.35 13.45 8.59
C PHE A 274 20.65 13.24 7.82
N ALA A 275 20.75 12.13 7.11
CA ALA A 275 21.87 11.86 6.21
C ALA A 275 21.44 11.89 4.73
N ASP A 276 22.39 12.05 3.82
CA ASP A 276 22.19 11.80 2.38
C ASP A 276 22.65 10.38 1.97
N ALA A 277 22.53 10.08 0.67
CA ALA A 277 22.98 8.81 0.09
C ALA A 277 24.53 8.61 0.11
N ASN A 278 25.31 9.66 0.36
CA ASN A 278 26.77 9.59 0.51
C ASN A 278 27.19 9.42 1.99
N GLY A 279 26.26 9.52 2.94
CA GLY A 279 26.52 9.51 4.38
C GLY A 279 26.86 10.89 4.98
N PHE A 280 26.77 11.99 4.22
CA PHE A 280 26.91 13.33 4.77
C PHE A 280 25.73 13.67 5.68
N SER A 281 26.01 14.36 6.79
CA SER A 281 25.01 14.70 7.80
C SER A 281 24.52 16.15 7.66
N HIS A 282 23.21 16.30 7.48
CA HIS A 282 22.53 17.58 7.28
C HIS A 282 21.61 17.92 8.46
N ARG A 283 21.39 19.21 8.70
CA ARG A 283 20.51 19.71 9.77
C ARG A 283 19.45 20.64 9.21
N ALA A 284 18.19 20.32 9.46
CA ALA A 284 17.07 21.22 9.21
C ALA A 284 16.51 21.71 10.54
N TYR A 285 16.32 23.02 10.69
CA TYR A 285 15.81 23.65 11.90
C TYR A 285 14.47 24.35 11.65
N LEU A 286 13.70 24.55 12.72
CA LEU A 286 12.54 25.41 12.70
C LEU A 286 12.98 26.89 12.66
N LYS A 287 12.31 27.69 11.84
CA LYS A 287 12.38 29.16 11.85
C LYS A 287 11.90 29.70 13.20
N ARG A 288 12.25 30.95 13.53
CA ARG A 288 11.70 31.65 14.69
C ARG A 288 10.18 31.79 14.52
N GLY A 289 9.43 31.31 15.51
CA GLY A 289 7.96 31.34 15.55
C GLY A 289 7.41 30.47 16.68
N SER A 290 6.22 30.81 17.17
CA SER A 290 5.45 30.01 18.14
C SER A 290 4.79 28.80 17.46
N SER A 291 4.20 29.03 16.27
CA SER A 291 3.40 28.07 15.49
C SER A 291 4.21 27.16 14.55
N ASN A 292 5.55 27.18 14.63
CA ASN A 292 6.44 26.33 13.84
C ASN A 292 6.68 25.00 14.56
N GLU A 293 6.53 23.88 13.85
CA GLU A 293 6.52 22.53 14.45
C GLU A 293 7.20 21.46 13.57
N ILE A 294 7.78 20.45 14.21
CA ILE A 294 8.21 19.21 13.54
C ILE A 294 7.03 18.22 13.58
N ILE A 295 6.78 17.53 12.47
CA ILE A 295 5.71 16.56 12.35
C ILE A 295 6.29 15.24 11.86
N VAL A 296 6.09 14.17 12.64
CA VAL A 296 6.47 12.82 12.23
C VAL A 296 5.30 12.16 11.50
N SER A 297 5.54 11.71 10.27
CA SER A 297 4.59 11.00 9.40
C SER A 297 5.23 9.72 8.83
N SER A 298 6.14 9.11 9.59
CA SER A 298 6.97 7.94 9.23
C SER A 298 6.25 6.59 9.39
N GLY A 299 4.95 6.60 9.70
CA GLY A 299 4.10 5.42 9.75
C GLY A 299 4.22 4.61 11.04
N ALA A 300 3.37 3.58 11.15
CA ALA A 300 3.22 2.72 12.33
C ALA A 300 4.53 2.14 12.91
N LEU A 301 5.54 1.88 12.06
CA LEU A 301 6.85 1.42 12.52
C LEU A 301 7.89 2.55 12.64
N GLY A 302 7.96 3.44 11.64
CA GLY A 302 8.99 4.49 11.60
C GLY A 302 8.79 5.60 12.63
N SER A 303 7.55 5.96 12.96
CA SER A 303 7.25 7.04 13.90
C SER A 303 7.62 6.71 15.36
N PRO A 304 7.23 5.56 15.94
CA PRO A 304 7.74 5.16 17.26
C PRO A 304 9.25 4.88 17.24
N GLN A 305 9.80 4.30 16.16
CA GLN A 305 11.25 4.11 16.01
C GLN A 305 12.00 5.45 16.10
N LEU A 306 11.58 6.48 15.36
CA LEU A 306 12.22 7.80 15.37
C LEU A 306 12.08 8.50 16.73
N LEU A 307 10.92 8.41 17.40
CA LEU A 307 10.77 8.96 18.75
C LEU A 307 11.78 8.32 19.72
N MET A 308 11.91 6.99 19.70
CA MET A 308 12.86 6.28 20.57
C MET A 308 14.32 6.62 20.23
N LEU A 309 14.71 6.61 18.96
CA LEU A 309 16.04 7.07 18.52
C LEU A 309 16.32 8.53 18.93
N SER A 310 15.26 9.35 19.02
CA SER A 310 15.32 10.74 19.48
C SER A 310 15.39 10.91 21.00
N GLY A 311 15.22 9.84 21.78
CA GLY A 311 15.24 9.87 23.25
C GLY A 311 13.87 10.05 23.90
N ILE A 312 12.77 9.90 23.16
CA ILE A 312 11.39 9.92 23.67
C ILE A 312 10.85 8.49 23.62
N GLY A 313 10.72 7.82 24.76
CA GLY A 313 10.28 6.44 24.81
C GLY A 313 10.57 5.74 26.15
N PRO A 314 10.40 4.41 26.24
CA PRO A 314 10.56 3.68 27.49
C PRO A 314 12.00 3.73 28.02
N ILE A 315 12.22 4.31 29.20
CA ILE A 315 13.56 4.56 29.77
C ILE A 315 14.49 3.34 29.82
N LYS A 316 13.95 2.13 30.05
CA LYS A 316 14.74 0.88 30.06
C LYS A 316 15.36 0.59 28.70
N GLN A 317 14.58 0.77 27.63
CA GLN A 317 15.00 0.51 26.26
C GLN A 317 15.95 1.59 25.74
N LEU A 318 15.67 2.87 26.04
CA LEU A 318 16.58 3.97 25.68
C LEU A 318 17.98 3.74 26.29
N LYS A 319 18.05 3.33 27.56
CA LYS A 319 19.30 2.98 28.23
C LYS A 319 19.98 1.73 27.64
N ALA A 320 19.21 0.73 27.20
CA ALA A 320 19.76 -0.50 26.59
C ALA A 320 20.44 -0.29 25.23
N HIS A 321 20.25 0.88 24.58
CA HIS A 321 20.92 1.26 23.33
C HIS A 321 21.79 2.53 23.46
N ASP A 322 22.18 2.92 24.69
CA ASP A 322 22.96 4.13 24.97
C ASP A 322 22.35 5.42 24.38
N ILE A 323 21.02 5.51 24.39
CA ILE A 323 20.26 6.67 23.93
C ILE A 323 19.99 7.60 25.12
N THR A 324 20.50 8.83 25.04
CA THR A 324 20.21 9.90 26.00
C THR A 324 18.70 10.14 26.09
N VAL A 325 18.13 9.94 27.27
CA VAL A 325 16.70 10.15 27.55
C VAL A 325 16.40 11.64 27.51
N VAL A 326 15.47 12.03 26.64
CA VAL A 326 14.88 13.38 26.56
C VAL A 326 13.56 13.40 27.32
N LEU A 327 12.77 12.33 27.22
CA LEU A 327 11.54 12.11 27.97
C LEU A 327 11.28 10.61 28.12
N ASP A 328 11.10 10.14 29.37
CA ASP A 328 10.54 8.80 29.58
C ASP A 328 9.05 8.83 29.21
N GLN A 329 8.73 8.15 28.11
CA GLN A 329 7.37 8.02 27.59
C GLN A 329 7.10 6.54 27.34
N PRO A 330 6.73 5.77 28.38
CA PRO A 330 6.63 4.31 28.32
C PRO A 330 5.52 3.81 27.38
N MET A 331 4.73 4.71 26.80
CA MET A 331 3.70 4.39 25.82
C MET A 331 4.17 4.43 24.37
N VAL A 332 5.36 4.99 24.07
CA VAL A 332 5.94 4.91 22.71
C VAL A 332 6.21 3.44 22.39
N GLY A 333 5.76 3.02 21.21
CA GLY A 333 5.87 1.65 20.73
C GLY A 333 4.88 0.66 21.36
N VAL A 334 3.96 1.09 22.22
CA VAL A 334 2.99 0.20 22.88
C VAL A 334 1.62 0.27 22.20
N GLY A 335 0.95 -0.89 22.07
CA GLY A 335 -0.32 -1.02 21.37
C GLY A 335 -0.14 -1.11 19.86
N MET A 336 0.90 -1.79 19.40
CA MET A 336 1.02 -2.18 18.00
C MET A 336 -0.06 -3.20 17.66
N SER A 337 -0.75 -2.99 16.55
CA SER A 337 -1.86 -3.84 16.08
C SER A 337 -1.65 -4.10 14.59
N ASP A 338 -1.88 -5.32 14.12
CA ASP A 338 -2.05 -5.62 12.69
C ASP A 338 -3.32 -6.42 12.53
N ASN A 339 -4.11 -6.15 11.50
CA ASN A 339 -5.34 -6.88 11.26
C ASN A 339 -4.97 -8.28 10.72
N PRO A 340 -5.31 -9.38 11.43
CA PRO A 340 -5.25 -10.70 10.84
C PRO A 340 -6.00 -10.75 9.51
N MET A 341 -5.42 -11.47 8.56
CA MET A 341 -6.07 -11.92 7.36
C MET A 341 -5.81 -13.41 7.16
N ASN A 342 -6.85 -14.12 6.74
CA ASN A 342 -6.77 -15.49 6.31
C ASN A 342 -7.43 -15.61 4.94
N ALA A 343 -6.96 -16.54 4.11
CA ALA A 343 -7.40 -16.68 2.72
C ALA A 343 -7.70 -18.13 2.37
N VAL A 344 -8.50 -18.33 1.33
CA VAL A 344 -8.68 -19.62 0.64
C VAL A 344 -8.33 -19.42 -0.83
N PHE A 345 -7.37 -20.19 -1.33
CA PHE A 345 -7.10 -20.24 -2.76
C PHE A 345 -8.14 -21.10 -3.47
N VAL A 346 -8.68 -20.59 -4.58
CA VAL A 346 -9.56 -21.36 -5.46
C VAL A 346 -8.92 -21.44 -6.85
N PRO A 347 -8.43 -22.63 -7.27
CA PRO A 347 -7.96 -22.83 -8.64
C PRO A 347 -9.16 -22.86 -9.59
N SER A 348 -9.03 -22.19 -10.73
CA SER A 348 -10.12 -21.96 -11.67
C SER A 348 -10.05 -22.91 -12.88
N PRO A 349 -11.18 -23.50 -13.32
CA PRO A 349 -11.26 -24.26 -14.56
C PRO A 349 -11.21 -23.36 -15.82
N GLN A 350 -11.32 -22.04 -15.65
CA GLN A 350 -11.28 -21.05 -16.73
C GLN A 350 -10.17 -20.01 -16.50
N PRO A 351 -9.59 -19.40 -17.55
CA PRO A 351 -8.68 -18.27 -17.40
C PRO A 351 -9.34 -17.11 -16.62
N VAL A 352 -8.65 -16.63 -15.59
CA VAL A 352 -9.04 -15.46 -14.80
C VAL A 352 -8.34 -14.21 -15.31
N GLU A 353 -8.99 -13.05 -15.18
CA GLU A 353 -8.31 -11.77 -15.29
C GLU A 353 -7.29 -11.54 -14.16
N VAL A 354 -6.38 -10.59 -14.36
CA VAL A 354 -5.69 -9.92 -13.25
C VAL A 354 -6.67 -8.91 -12.62
N SER A 355 -6.93 -9.07 -11.32
CA SER A 355 -7.69 -8.13 -10.50
C SER A 355 -7.21 -8.15 -9.05
N LEU A 356 -6.92 -6.97 -8.51
CA LEU A 356 -6.80 -6.77 -7.07
C LEU A 356 -8.18 -6.55 -6.44
N ILE A 357 -8.23 -6.11 -5.17
CA ILE A 357 -9.48 -5.96 -4.41
C ILE A 357 -10.35 -4.85 -5.02
N GLN A 358 -11.57 -5.19 -5.44
CA GLN A 358 -12.58 -4.23 -5.92
C GLN A 358 -13.92 -4.36 -5.17
N VAL A 359 -14.26 -5.58 -4.77
CA VAL A 359 -15.50 -5.93 -4.04
C VAL A 359 -15.19 -6.28 -2.60
N VAL A 360 -16.07 -5.89 -1.68
CA VAL A 360 -16.03 -6.31 -0.27
C VAL A 360 -17.42 -6.60 0.29
N GLY A 361 -17.54 -7.66 1.08
CA GLY A 361 -18.69 -7.95 1.94
C GLY A 361 -18.38 -7.58 3.39
N ILE A 362 -19.12 -6.64 3.98
CA ILE A 362 -18.86 -6.07 5.31
C ILE A 362 -19.91 -6.59 6.31
N THR A 363 -19.48 -7.39 7.29
CA THR A 363 -20.39 -8.07 8.24
C THR A 363 -20.55 -7.34 9.57
N HIS A 364 -21.71 -7.53 10.22
CA HIS A 364 -21.96 -7.02 11.58
C HIS A 364 -21.09 -7.69 12.66
N ASN A 365 -20.61 -8.92 12.46
CA ASN A 365 -19.71 -9.60 13.41
C ASN A 365 -18.30 -8.98 13.46
N GLY A 366 -17.98 -8.09 12.51
CA GLY A 366 -16.67 -7.45 12.41
C GLY A 366 -15.68 -8.26 11.59
N THR A 367 -16.13 -8.84 10.48
CA THR A 367 -15.29 -9.51 9.47
C THR A 367 -15.61 -8.94 8.09
N TYR A 368 -14.60 -8.75 7.25
CA TYR A 368 -14.74 -8.22 5.89
C TYR A 368 -14.22 -9.25 4.89
N ILE A 369 -15.00 -9.59 3.86
CA ILE A 369 -14.63 -10.58 2.85
C ILE A 369 -14.25 -9.86 1.55
N GLU A 370 -13.01 -9.98 1.13
CA GLU A 370 -12.39 -9.32 -0.03
C GLU A 370 -11.84 -10.41 -1.00
N SER A 371 -11.44 -10.05 -2.22
CA SER A 371 -10.87 -11.04 -3.16
C SER A 371 -9.95 -10.45 -4.23
N ALA A 372 -8.94 -11.21 -4.66
CA ALA A 372 -8.05 -10.93 -5.79
C ALA A 372 -7.84 -12.18 -6.66
N CYS A 373 -7.48 -12.01 -7.94
CA CYS A 373 -7.22 -13.10 -8.88
C CYS A 373 -6.15 -12.73 -9.92
N GLY A 374 -5.52 -13.73 -10.54
CA GLY A 374 -4.53 -13.56 -11.62
C GLY A 374 -3.13 -13.08 -11.18
N GLU A 375 -2.99 -12.52 -9.97
CA GLU A 375 -1.72 -12.43 -9.24
C GLU A 375 -1.61 -13.62 -8.26
N ASN A 376 -0.40 -14.11 -8.03
CA ASN A 376 -0.10 -15.01 -6.90
C ASN A 376 -0.02 -14.21 -5.58
N PHE A 377 0.20 -14.84 -4.43
CA PHE A 377 0.31 -14.20 -3.10
C PHE A 377 1.36 -13.05 -3.08
N ALA A 378 0.97 -11.83 -3.47
CA ALA A 378 1.94 -10.76 -3.79
C ALA A 378 3.06 -11.23 -4.75
N GLY A 379 2.69 -11.95 -5.82
CA GLY A 379 3.58 -12.36 -6.92
C GLY A 379 2.97 -12.00 -8.28
N GLY A 380 3.76 -11.39 -9.17
CA GLY A 380 3.28 -10.76 -10.40
C GLY A 380 2.70 -11.72 -11.44
N ALA A 381 1.82 -11.21 -12.30
CA ALA A 381 1.17 -11.99 -13.34
C ALA A 381 2.14 -12.82 -14.22
N ARG A 382 1.76 -14.09 -14.45
CA ARG A 382 2.39 -15.07 -15.37
C ARG A 382 3.68 -15.77 -14.90
N THR A 383 4.08 -15.67 -13.63
CA THR A 383 5.16 -16.50 -13.07
C THR A 383 4.63 -17.75 -12.32
N GLN A 384 5.38 -18.85 -12.35
CA GLN A 384 5.19 -20.00 -11.45
C GLN A 384 5.89 -19.71 -10.11
N ASP A 385 5.37 -18.74 -9.37
CA ASP A 385 6.08 -18.13 -8.24
C ASP A 385 5.12 -17.54 -7.19
N TYR A 386 5.37 -17.83 -5.90
CA TYR A 386 4.55 -17.31 -4.79
C TYR A 386 4.95 -15.91 -4.29
N GLY A 387 5.70 -15.13 -5.08
CA GLY A 387 6.06 -13.75 -4.79
C GLY A 387 6.82 -13.58 -3.48
N MET A 388 6.34 -12.68 -2.61
CA MET A 388 6.91 -12.43 -1.28
C MET A 388 6.92 -13.67 -0.36
N PHE A 389 6.27 -14.77 -0.76
CA PHE A 389 6.24 -16.06 -0.07
C PHE A 389 6.98 -17.19 -0.81
N SER A 390 7.70 -16.89 -1.90
CA SER A 390 8.33 -17.89 -2.77
C SER A 390 9.63 -18.49 -2.23
N PRO A 391 9.84 -19.82 -2.35
CA PRO A 391 11.15 -20.43 -2.08
C PRO A 391 12.25 -19.87 -3.00
N GLN A 392 11.93 -19.28 -4.16
CA GLN A 392 12.91 -18.61 -5.02
C GLN A 392 13.59 -17.41 -4.34
N ILE A 393 12.94 -16.79 -3.35
CA ILE A 393 13.51 -15.73 -2.49
C ILE A 393 13.90 -16.25 -1.09
N GLY A 394 14.21 -17.55 -0.99
CA GLY A 394 14.65 -18.22 0.23
C GLY A 394 13.54 -18.53 1.25
N GLN A 395 12.27 -18.39 0.88
CA GLN A 395 11.16 -18.56 1.80
C GLN A 395 10.76 -20.04 1.96
N LEU A 396 11.16 -20.66 3.09
CA LEU A 396 10.80 -22.02 3.48
C LEU A 396 9.83 -22.10 4.66
N SER A 397 8.68 -21.45 4.53
CA SER A 397 7.68 -21.34 5.59
C SER A 397 7.09 -22.68 6.04
N THR A 398 6.94 -23.62 5.10
CA THR A 398 6.45 -25.00 5.34
C THR A 398 7.46 -25.91 6.05
N VAL A 399 8.75 -25.54 6.07
CA VAL A 399 9.83 -26.35 6.65
C VAL A 399 10.14 -25.85 8.07
N PRO A 400 10.36 -26.73 9.07
CA PRO A 400 10.78 -26.33 10.42
C PRO A 400 12.09 -25.52 10.42
N PRO A 401 12.24 -24.47 11.27
CA PRO A 401 13.39 -23.55 11.19
C PRO A 401 14.78 -24.19 11.18
N LYS A 402 14.98 -25.29 11.92
CA LYS A 402 16.26 -26.04 11.99
C LYS A 402 16.57 -26.87 10.73
N GLN A 403 15.63 -26.96 9.78
CA GLN A 403 15.71 -27.78 8.56
C GLN A 403 15.69 -26.91 7.29
N ARG A 404 15.69 -25.57 7.42
CA ARG A 404 15.73 -24.60 6.31
C ARG A 404 17.16 -24.44 5.78
N THR A 405 17.76 -25.54 5.31
CA THR A 405 19.10 -25.53 4.68
C THR A 405 19.00 -25.12 3.20
N GLN A 406 20.13 -24.85 2.54
CA GLN A 406 20.11 -24.46 1.13
C GLN A 406 19.54 -25.57 0.24
N GLU A 407 19.86 -26.83 0.53
CA GLU A 407 19.36 -28.00 -0.20
C GLU A 407 17.82 -28.13 -0.07
N ALA A 408 17.26 -27.70 1.07
CA ALA A 408 15.82 -27.62 1.25
C ALA A 408 15.18 -26.44 0.46
N ILE A 409 15.91 -25.34 0.26
CA ILE A 409 15.46 -24.20 -0.57
C ILE A 409 15.44 -24.64 -2.02
N ASP A 410 16.55 -25.22 -2.49
CA ASP A 410 16.71 -25.68 -3.87
C ASP A 410 15.65 -26.73 -4.22
N LYS A 411 15.43 -27.72 -3.33
CA LYS A 411 14.36 -28.70 -3.50
C LYS A 411 12.97 -28.06 -3.54
N ALA A 412 12.66 -27.09 -2.67
CA ALA A 412 11.35 -26.42 -2.71
C ALA A 412 11.16 -25.58 -3.99
N VAL A 413 12.24 -25.04 -4.57
CA VAL A 413 12.23 -24.38 -5.87
C VAL A 413 12.00 -25.39 -7.01
N GLU A 414 12.60 -26.58 -6.96
CA GLU A 414 12.33 -27.66 -7.91
C GLU A 414 10.90 -28.17 -7.81
N ASP A 415 10.43 -28.50 -6.61
CA ASP A 415 9.06 -28.98 -6.35
C ASP A 415 8.01 -27.95 -6.80
N MET A 416 8.26 -26.65 -6.62
CA MET A 416 7.39 -25.58 -7.12
C MET A 416 7.42 -25.46 -8.65
N LYS A 417 8.59 -25.58 -9.30
CA LYS A 417 8.72 -25.57 -10.77
C LYS A 417 8.08 -26.79 -11.43
N ALA A 418 7.97 -27.91 -10.71
CA ALA A 418 7.28 -29.11 -11.16
C ALA A 418 5.74 -28.99 -11.11
N LEU A 419 5.17 -27.97 -10.45
CA LEU A 419 3.72 -27.74 -10.45
C LEU A 419 3.25 -27.27 -11.83
N PRO A 420 2.12 -27.77 -12.36
CA PRO A 420 1.57 -27.30 -13.63
C PRO A 420 1.13 -25.84 -13.51
N GLN A 421 1.17 -25.08 -14.62
CA GLN A 421 0.75 -23.67 -14.65
C GLN A 421 -0.67 -23.45 -14.08
N SER A 422 -1.56 -24.43 -14.23
CA SER A 422 -2.93 -24.41 -13.67
C SER A 422 -2.98 -24.34 -12.14
N ALA A 423 -1.93 -24.76 -11.42
CA ALA A 423 -1.82 -24.57 -9.97
C ALA A 423 -1.72 -23.09 -9.57
N PHE A 424 -1.36 -22.22 -10.51
CA PHE A 424 -1.25 -20.75 -10.37
C PHE A 424 -2.38 -20.01 -11.13
N VAL A 425 -3.39 -20.72 -11.66
CA VAL A 425 -4.55 -20.11 -12.35
C VAL A 425 -5.76 -20.14 -11.41
N GLY A 426 -6.08 -18.98 -10.85
CA GLY A 426 -7.18 -18.85 -9.89
C GLY A 426 -7.10 -17.53 -9.13
N GLY A 427 -7.63 -17.54 -7.92
CA GLY A 427 -7.59 -16.38 -7.05
C GLY A 427 -7.85 -16.72 -5.59
N PHE A 428 -7.73 -15.70 -4.75
CA PHE A 428 -7.93 -15.77 -3.32
C PHE A 428 -9.23 -15.08 -2.97
N ILE A 429 -10.10 -15.75 -2.22
CA ILE A 429 -11.10 -15.08 -1.41
C ILE A 429 -10.52 -15.02 0.01
N LEU A 430 -10.52 -13.84 0.61
CA LEU A 430 -9.83 -13.58 1.87
C LEU A 430 -10.73 -12.85 2.86
N GLU A 431 -10.49 -13.06 4.14
CA GLU A 431 -11.13 -12.35 5.23
C GLU A 431 -10.14 -11.40 5.90
N LYS A 432 -10.65 -10.26 6.37
CA LYS A 432 -9.98 -9.36 7.32
C LYS A 432 -10.88 -9.17 8.53
N ILE A 433 -10.35 -9.34 9.73
CA ILE A 433 -11.09 -9.01 10.96
C ILE A 433 -11.01 -7.51 11.33
N MET A 434 -12.09 -7.01 11.92
CA MET A 434 -12.21 -5.68 12.53
C MET A 434 -11.42 -5.59 13.85
N GLY A 435 -10.93 -4.40 14.18
CA GLY A 435 -10.02 -4.16 15.31
C GLY A 435 -8.57 -4.16 14.83
N PRO A 436 -7.72 -5.13 15.23
CA PRO A 436 -8.01 -6.27 16.12
C PRO A 436 -8.19 -5.85 17.59
N ILE A 437 -8.53 -6.80 18.47
CA ILE A 437 -8.46 -6.61 19.93
C ILE A 437 -7.06 -6.96 20.47
N SER A 438 -6.42 -7.95 19.86
CA SER A 438 -5.06 -8.39 20.14
C SER A 438 -4.06 -7.29 19.77
N THR A 439 -3.17 -6.93 20.70
CA THR A 439 -2.12 -5.93 20.48
C THR A 439 -0.80 -6.37 21.11
N GLY A 440 0.30 -5.79 20.62
CA GLY A 440 1.64 -5.94 21.18
C GLY A 440 2.44 -4.64 21.16
N HIS A 441 3.68 -4.72 20.71
CA HIS A 441 4.69 -3.66 20.86
C HIS A 441 5.72 -3.68 19.73
N ILE A 442 6.48 -2.60 19.59
CA ILE A 442 7.64 -2.46 18.71
C ILE A 442 8.86 -2.08 19.54
N GLU A 443 10.02 -2.65 19.22
CA GLU A 443 11.26 -2.47 19.98
C GLU A 443 12.44 -2.14 19.07
N LEU A 444 13.36 -1.31 19.55
CA LEU A 444 14.61 -1.03 18.85
C LEU A 444 15.50 -2.28 18.80
N THR A 445 16.10 -2.50 17.63
CA THR A 445 17.13 -3.52 17.39
C THR A 445 18.53 -2.91 17.37
N SER A 446 18.64 -1.69 16.83
CA SER A 446 19.89 -0.92 16.74
C SER A 446 19.62 0.58 16.81
N ARG A 447 20.68 1.39 16.66
CA ARG A 447 20.61 2.86 16.55
C ARG A 447 20.49 3.36 15.11
N ASN A 448 20.50 2.48 14.10
CA ASN A 448 20.41 2.84 12.69
C ASN A 448 18.93 3.03 12.28
N PRO A 449 18.50 4.21 11.80
CA PRO A 449 17.12 4.43 11.37
C PRO A 449 16.71 3.61 10.14
N ASN A 450 17.68 3.06 9.40
CA ASN A 450 17.41 2.21 8.24
C ASN A 450 17.03 0.78 8.64
N ASP A 451 17.46 0.29 9.81
CA ASP A 451 17.18 -1.06 10.26
C ASP A 451 15.70 -1.23 10.60
N ASN A 452 15.20 -2.46 10.48
CA ASN A 452 13.87 -2.81 10.96
C ASN A 452 13.92 -3.00 12.50
N PRO A 453 13.05 -2.31 13.25
CA PRO A 453 12.78 -2.66 14.64
C PRO A 453 12.08 -4.03 14.73
N THR A 454 12.19 -4.71 15.86
CA THR A 454 11.37 -5.89 16.16
C THR A 454 9.94 -5.45 16.44
N VAL A 455 8.95 -6.25 16.04
CA VAL A 455 7.54 -5.96 16.30
C VAL A 455 6.77 -7.25 16.60
N THR A 456 5.93 -7.17 17.63
CA THR A 456 5.06 -8.23 18.13
C THR A 456 3.62 -7.76 17.97
N PHE A 457 2.75 -8.52 17.29
CA PHE A 457 1.33 -8.16 17.17
C PHE A 457 0.41 -8.99 18.07
N ASN A 458 0.84 -10.19 18.48
CA ASN A 458 0.08 -11.19 19.22
C ASN A 458 -1.17 -11.69 18.47
N TYR A 459 -1.05 -12.08 17.19
CA TYR A 459 -2.18 -12.58 16.38
C TYR A 459 -3.01 -13.65 17.11
N PHE A 460 -4.33 -13.47 17.15
CA PHE A 460 -5.29 -14.40 17.79
C PHE A 460 -4.99 -14.75 19.26
N LYS A 461 -4.43 -13.78 20.01
CA LYS A 461 -4.27 -13.86 21.48
C LYS A 461 -5.58 -13.57 22.22
N ASP A 462 -6.40 -12.66 21.73
CA ASP A 462 -7.80 -12.56 22.16
C ASP A 462 -8.65 -13.59 21.36
N PRO A 463 -9.42 -14.47 22.02
CA PRO A 463 -10.20 -15.48 21.32
C PRO A 463 -11.31 -14.91 20.43
N ARG A 464 -11.75 -13.66 20.66
CA ARG A 464 -12.78 -13.01 19.82
C ARG A 464 -12.24 -12.62 18.45
N ASP A 465 -10.94 -12.36 18.33
CA ASP A 465 -10.29 -12.15 17.03
C ASP A 465 -10.25 -13.47 16.24
N LEU A 466 -10.00 -14.60 16.91
CA LEU A 466 -10.04 -15.91 16.26
C LEU A 466 -11.45 -16.27 15.78
N GLN A 467 -12.47 -16.02 16.61
CA GLN A 467 -13.86 -16.29 16.24
C GLN A 467 -14.29 -15.50 14.99
N ARG A 468 -13.81 -14.26 14.83
CA ARG A 468 -14.06 -13.47 13.61
C ARG A 468 -13.44 -14.07 12.35
N CYS A 469 -12.21 -14.59 12.43
CA CYS A 469 -11.62 -15.34 11.31
C CYS A 469 -12.44 -16.59 11.01
N VAL A 470 -12.79 -17.39 12.03
CA VAL A 470 -13.61 -18.60 11.88
C VAL A 470 -14.97 -18.31 11.24
N ASP A 471 -15.62 -17.22 11.62
CA ASP A 471 -16.88 -16.77 10.99
C ASP A 471 -16.65 -16.21 9.57
N GLY A 472 -15.49 -15.61 9.32
CA GLY A 472 -15.05 -15.17 7.99
C GLY A 472 -14.88 -16.33 7.02
N ILE A 473 -14.14 -17.38 7.40
CA ILE A 473 -13.95 -18.56 6.56
C ILE A 473 -15.31 -19.21 6.24
N LYS A 474 -16.23 -19.36 7.20
CA LYS A 474 -17.60 -19.86 6.95
C LYS A 474 -18.41 -19.04 5.93
N ILE A 475 -18.07 -17.77 5.71
CA ILE A 475 -18.68 -16.95 4.66
C ILE A 475 -17.97 -17.21 3.33
N ILE A 476 -16.64 -17.32 3.33
CA ILE A 476 -15.86 -17.70 2.14
C ILE A 476 -16.33 -19.05 1.59
N GLU A 477 -16.56 -20.05 2.45
CA GLU A 477 -17.12 -21.36 2.08
C GLU A 477 -18.43 -21.20 1.29
N LYS A 478 -19.39 -20.41 1.80
CA LYS A 478 -20.66 -20.12 1.11
C LYS A 478 -20.49 -19.36 -0.21
N VAL A 479 -19.54 -18.42 -0.28
CA VAL A 479 -19.25 -17.68 -1.53
C VAL A 479 -18.69 -18.63 -2.59
N ILE A 480 -17.81 -19.56 -2.21
CA ILE A 480 -17.26 -20.58 -3.11
C ILE A 480 -18.36 -21.56 -3.56
N GLU A 481 -19.24 -22.00 -2.65
CA GLU A 481 -20.32 -22.93 -2.96
C GLU A 481 -21.46 -22.30 -3.78
N SER A 482 -21.57 -20.96 -3.77
CA SER A 482 -22.62 -20.18 -4.46
C SER A 482 -22.78 -20.49 -5.95
N LYS A 483 -23.99 -20.28 -6.47
CA LYS A 483 -24.30 -20.45 -7.89
C LYS A 483 -23.60 -19.37 -8.73
N ALA A 484 -23.51 -18.15 -8.21
CA ALA A 484 -22.78 -17.05 -8.84
C ALA A 484 -21.30 -17.39 -9.11
N PHE A 485 -20.66 -18.14 -8.20
CA PHE A 485 -19.23 -18.46 -8.27
C PHE A 485 -18.92 -19.82 -8.91
N SER A 486 -19.92 -20.66 -9.22
CA SER A 486 -19.71 -22.05 -9.64
C SER A 486 -18.86 -22.23 -10.90
N SER A 487 -18.80 -21.22 -11.78
CA SER A 487 -17.97 -21.23 -13.01
C SER A 487 -16.47 -21.07 -12.76
N PHE A 488 -16.07 -20.67 -11.56
CA PHE A 488 -14.68 -20.41 -11.14
C PHE A 488 -14.10 -21.47 -10.19
N ARG A 489 -14.83 -22.55 -9.91
CA ARG A 489 -14.33 -23.71 -9.16
C ARG A 489 -14.52 -25.02 -9.94
N PHE A 490 -13.74 -26.04 -9.58
CA PHE A 490 -13.96 -27.41 -10.04
C PHE A 490 -14.98 -28.09 -9.12
N ASP A 491 -16.04 -28.69 -9.67
CA ASP A 491 -17.04 -29.44 -8.88
C ASP A 491 -16.48 -30.69 -8.18
N SER A 492 -15.31 -31.16 -8.60
CA SER A 492 -14.57 -32.25 -7.95
C SER A 492 -13.73 -31.82 -6.74
N LEU A 493 -13.56 -30.52 -6.48
CA LEU A 493 -12.81 -30.00 -5.35
C LEU A 493 -13.76 -29.55 -4.24
N SER A 494 -13.75 -30.27 -3.11
CA SER A 494 -14.47 -29.87 -1.91
C SER A 494 -13.77 -28.70 -1.19
N ILE A 495 -14.54 -27.95 -0.40
CA ILE A 495 -14.02 -26.92 0.52
C ILE A 495 -12.83 -27.43 1.34
N VAL A 496 -12.94 -28.64 1.91
CA VAL A 496 -11.86 -29.25 2.71
C VAL A 496 -10.59 -29.47 1.87
N ALA A 497 -10.68 -29.75 0.57
CA ALA A 497 -9.51 -29.82 -0.30
C ALA A 497 -8.85 -28.43 -0.48
N LEU A 498 -9.64 -27.38 -0.71
CA LEU A 498 -9.14 -26.00 -0.86
C LEU A 498 -8.49 -25.48 0.43
N LEU A 499 -9.07 -25.80 1.60
CA LEU A 499 -8.49 -25.51 2.91
C LEU A 499 -7.17 -26.28 3.13
N ASN A 500 -7.08 -27.54 2.72
CA ASN A 500 -5.81 -28.28 2.78
C ASN A 500 -4.72 -27.65 1.89
N MET A 501 -5.05 -27.36 0.62
CA MET A 501 -4.12 -26.70 -0.32
C MET A 501 -3.61 -25.36 0.23
N THR A 502 -4.49 -24.56 0.83
CA THR A 502 -4.12 -23.26 1.39
C THR A 502 -3.35 -23.40 2.71
N ALA A 503 -3.67 -24.39 3.56
CA ALA A 503 -2.91 -24.69 4.78
C ALA A 503 -1.47 -25.15 4.49
N SER A 504 -1.26 -25.90 3.41
CA SER A 504 0.05 -26.32 2.92
C SER A 504 0.84 -25.22 2.20
N SER A 505 0.27 -24.04 1.96
CA SER A 505 0.93 -22.95 1.24
C SER A 505 1.92 -22.16 2.12
N PRO A 506 3.00 -21.58 1.55
CA PRO A 506 4.11 -20.95 2.28
C PRO A 506 3.78 -19.57 2.89
N VAL A 507 2.56 -19.31 3.33
CA VAL A 507 2.05 -17.96 3.69
C VAL A 507 2.68 -17.31 4.95
N ASN A 508 3.27 -18.09 5.87
CA ASN A 508 3.84 -17.59 7.13
C ASN A 508 4.85 -18.57 7.73
N LEU A 509 5.75 -18.14 8.63
CA LEU A 509 6.77 -19.01 9.22
C LEU A 509 6.26 -19.88 10.40
N LEU A 510 4.96 -19.88 10.66
CA LEU A 510 4.35 -20.57 11.81
C LEU A 510 4.35 -22.10 11.63
N PRO A 511 4.44 -22.89 12.72
CA PRO A 511 4.29 -24.34 12.67
C PRO A 511 2.96 -24.77 12.03
N LYS A 512 3.01 -25.75 11.13
CA LYS A 512 1.84 -26.30 10.43
C LYS A 512 1.41 -27.62 11.07
N HIS A 513 0.12 -27.80 11.29
CA HIS A 513 -0.47 -29.00 11.87
C HIS A 513 -1.14 -29.85 10.79
N ALA A 514 -0.84 -31.15 10.75
CA ALA A 514 -1.31 -32.06 9.69
C ALA A 514 -2.85 -32.22 9.62
N ASN A 515 -3.58 -31.74 10.62
CA ASN A 515 -5.05 -31.73 10.67
C ASN A 515 -5.65 -30.30 10.67
N ALA A 516 -4.89 -29.26 10.31
CA ALA A 516 -5.35 -27.85 10.41
C ALA A 516 -6.67 -27.59 9.68
N SER A 517 -6.88 -28.20 8.51
CA SER A 517 -8.13 -28.12 7.72
C SER A 517 -9.36 -28.74 8.39
N ARG A 518 -9.19 -29.54 9.46
CA ARG A 518 -10.30 -30.17 10.21
C ARG A 518 -10.89 -29.28 11.31
N SER A 519 -10.26 -28.14 11.59
CA SER A 519 -10.77 -27.15 12.54
C SER A 519 -10.48 -25.76 12.01
N LEU A 520 -11.52 -24.96 11.75
CA LEU A 520 -11.36 -23.59 11.24
C LEU A 520 -10.53 -22.73 12.20
N GLU A 521 -10.53 -23.00 13.51
CA GLU A 521 -9.63 -22.34 14.46
C GLU A 521 -8.15 -22.64 14.19
N GLN A 522 -7.81 -23.90 13.91
CA GLN A 522 -6.44 -24.29 13.61
C GLN A 522 -6.03 -23.81 12.21
N PHE A 523 -6.94 -23.86 11.24
CA PHE A 523 -6.73 -23.25 9.93
C PHE A 523 -6.43 -21.74 10.05
N CYS A 524 -7.23 -21.00 10.82
CA CYS A 524 -7.00 -19.58 11.09
C CYS A 524 -5.60 -19.33 11.70
N ARG A 525 -5.24 -20.07 12.76
CA ARG A 525 -3.92 -19.93 13.41
C ARG A 525 -2.75 -20.28 12.47
N ASP A 526 -2.85 -21.39 11.75
CA ASP A 526 -1.76 -21.88 10.89
C ASP A 526 -1.59 -21.06 9.61
N THR A 527 -2.65 -20.43 9.09
CA THR A 527 -2.62 -19.66 7.82
C THR A 527 -2.60 -18.15 7.99
N VAL A 528 -2.51 -17.63 9.23
CA VAL A 528 -2.58 -16.18 9.49
C VAL A 528 -1.54 -15.38 8.72
N MET A 529 -2.00 -14.34 8.03
CA MET A 529 -1.22 -13.36 7.29
C MET A 529 -1.49 -11.96 7.84
N THR A 530 -0.62 -11.02 7.47
CA THR A 530 -0.92 -9.59 7.54
C THR A 530 -1.71 -9.16 6.31
N ILE A 531 -2.66 -8.24 6.46
CA ILE A 531 -3.24 -7.48 5.32
C ILE A 531 -2.55 -6.11 5.14
N TRP A 532 -1.36 -5.95 5.72
CA TRP A 532 -0.52 -4.75 5.70
C TRP A 532 -1.24 -3.49 6.24
N HIS A 533 -2.19 -3.66 7.16
CA HIS A 533 -2.97 -2.58 7.78
C HIS A 533 -2.51 -2.29 9.23
N TYR A 534 -1.26 -2.59 9.55
CA TYR A 534 -0.70 -2.38 10.89
C TYR A 534 -0.66 -0.90 11.31
N HIS A 535 -0.93 -0.68 12.59
CA HIS A 535 -1.18 0.62 13.19
C HIS A 535 -0.81 0.63 14.69
N GLY A 536 -0.87 1.80 15.31
CA GLY A 536 -0.54 1.98 16.73
C GLY A 536 0.93 2.30 17.03
N GLY A 537 1.31 2.23 18.32
CA GLY A 537 2.65 2.61 18.81
C GLY A 537 2.85 4.11 19.08
N CYS A 538 2.03 5.01 18.54
CA CYS A 538 2.00 6.45 18.89
C CYS A 538 0.57 6.94 19.20
N GLN A 539 -0.25 6.08 19.82
CA GLN A 539 -1.71 6.23 19.88
C GLN A 539 -2.20 7.53 20.53
N VAL A 540 -3.29 8.09 20.00
CA VAL A 540 -3.99 9.26 20.58
C VAL A 540 -4.44 8.96 22.02
N ALA A 541 -4.22 9.91 22.92
CA ALA A 541 -4.36 9.81 24.36
C ALA A 541 -3.53 8.66 24.99
N ARG A 542 -2.34 8.39 24.44
CA ARG A 542 -1.26 7.60 25.08
C ARG A 542 0.11 8.24 24.84
N VAL A 543 0.41 8.57 23.59
CA VAL A 543 1.68 9.22 23.16
C VAL A 543 1.44 10.62 22.65
N VAL A 544 0.37 10.83 21.87
CA VAL A 544 -0.05 12.16 21.40
C VAL A 544 -1.39 12.58 22.01
N ASN A 545 -1.64 13.88 22.13
CA ASN A 545 -2.93 14.43 22.56
C ASN A 545 -3.97 14.40 21.39
N ARG A 546 -5.18 14.95 21.61
CA ARG A 546 -6.22 15.04 20.56
C ARG A 546 -5.89 16.01 19.40
N ASP A 547 -4.86 16.84 19.57
CA ASP A 547 -4.31 17.72 18.52
C ASP A 547 -3.06 17.14 17.87
N TYR A 548 -2.77 15.85 18.13
CA TYR A 548 -1.63 15.09 17.61
C TYR A 548 -0.25 15.57 18.11
N LYS A 549 -0.21 16.47 19.11
CA LYS A 549 1.03 16.93 19.79
C LYS A 549 1.55 15.84 20.73
N VAL A 550 2.85 15.59 20.73
CA VAL A 550 3.50 14.60 21.63
C VAL A 550 3.37 15.04 23.09
N ILE A 551 2.84 14.16 23.94
CA ILE A 551 2.55 14.47 25.34
C ILE A 551 3.87 14.66 26.10
N GLY A 552 4.09 15.88 26.59
CA GLY A 552 5.30 16.28 27.32
C GLY A 552 6.35 17.02 26.49
N VAL A 553 6.15 17.18 25.17
CA VAL A 553 7.13 17.79 24.25
C VAL A 553 6.47 18.92 23.46
N ASP A 554 7.10 20.09 23.41
CA ASP A 554 6.58 21.23 22.66
C ASP A 554 7.14 21.26 21.23
N ALA A 555 6.34 21.77 20.28
CA ALA A 555 6.64 21.87 18.84
C ALA A 555 6.90 20.53 18.11
N LEU A 556 6.33 19.42 18.61
CA LEU A 556 6.41 18.10 17.99
C LEU A 556 5.01 17.43 17.88
N ARG A 557 4.66 16.97 16.68
CA ARG A 557 3.44 16.17 16.42
C ARG A 557 3.75 14.84 15.75
N VAL A 558 2.83 13.87 15.83
CA VAL A 558 2.85 12.63 15.03
C VAL A 558 1.53 12.51 14.28
N ILE A 559 1.55 12.41 12.95
CA ILE A 559 0.36 12.44 12.08
C ILE A 559 0.50 11.36 11.01
N ASP A 560 0.17 10.12 11.38
CA ASP A 560 0.03 8.95 10.51
C ASP A 560 -0.72 7.80 11.26
N GLY A 561 -0.80 6.61 10.66
CA GLY A 561 -1.48 5.43 11.22
C GLY A 561 -0.94 4.90 12.56
N SER A 562 0.27 5.30 12.99
CA SER A 562 0.78 5.02 14.34
C SER A 562 -0.11 5.59 15.46
N THR A 563 -0.91 6.60 15.13
CA THR A 563 -1.79 7.32 16.06
C THR A 563 -3.13 6.60 16.29
N PHE A 564 -3.50 5.65 15.42
CA PHE A 564 -4.77 4.93 15.46
C PHE A 564 -4.81 3.87 16.57
N ARG A 565 -6.01 3.68 17.14
CA ARG A 565 -6.28 2.62 18.13
C ARG A 565 -6.87 1.34 17.54
N ASN A 566 -7.55 1.45 16.41
CA ASN A 566 -8.15 0.36 15.63
C ASN A 566 -8.02 0.70 14.15
N SER A 567 -8.18 -0.28 13.25
CA SER A 567 -8.38 -0.03 11.81
C SER A 567 -9.64 0.83 11.60
N PRO A 568 -9.61 1.90 10.76
CA PRO A 568 -10.74 2.82 10.58
C PRO A 568 -11.90 2.27 9.73
N GLY A 569 -11.80 1.03 9.25
CA GLY A 569 -12.76 0.38 8.34
C GLY A 569 -12.13 -0.82 7.63
N THR A 570 -12.57 -1.07 6.39
CA THR A 570 -12.02 -2.10 5.50
C THR A 570 -10.56 -1.81 5.12
N ASN A 571 -10.27 -0.63 4.55
CA ASN A 571 -8.91 -0.23 4.20
C ASN A 571 -8.56 1.15 4.81
N PRO A 572 -7.38 1.34 5.42
CA PRO A 572 -7.00 2.60 6.08
C PRO A 572 -6.54 3.70 5.11
N GLN A 573 -6.17 3.40 3.86
CA GLN A 573 -5.35 4.34 3.06
C GLN A 573 -6.02 5.69 2.83
N ALA A 574 -7.31 5.69 2.47
CA ALA A 574 -8.08 6.90 2.25
C ALA A 574 -8.10 7.77 3.50
N THR A 575 -8.32 7.16 4.66
CA THR A 575 -8.35 7.82 5.97
C THR A 575 -6.99 8.38 6.38
N VAL A 576 -5.89 7.72 6.02
CA VAL A 576 -4.54 8.22 6.30
C VAL A 576 -4.17 9.40 5.39
N MET A 577 -4.56 9.38 4.11
CA MET A 577 -4.41 10.54 3.21
C MET A 577 -5.28 11.72 3.67
N MET A 578 -6.54 11.43 3.98
CA MET A 578 -7.51 12.39 4.53
C MET A 578 -6.99 13.03 5.81
N LEU A 579 -6.44 12.26 6.76
CA LEU A 579 -5.88 12.77 8.01
C LEU A 579 -4.77 13.82 7.76
N GLY A 580 -3.85 13.56 6.81
CA GLY A 580 -2.80 14.51 6.47
C GLY A 580 -3.37 15.83 5.93
N ARG A 581 -4.36 15.75 5.03
CA ARG A 581 -5.06 16.91 4.47
C ARG A 581 -5.96 17.66 5.48
N TYR A 582 -6.60 16.93 6.39
CA TYR A 582 -7.43 17.45 7.49
C TYR A 582 -6.56 18.23 8.48
N MET A 583 -5.49 17.61 8.98
CA MET A 583 -4.58 18.23 9.93
C MET A 583 -3.82 19.40 9.31
N GLY A 584 -3.45 19.33 8.03
CA GLY A 584 -2.85 20.47 7.31
C GLY A 584 -3.73 21.72 7.35
N VAL A 585 -5.03 21.62 7.09
CA VAL A 585 -5.95 22.77 7.20
C VAL A 585 -6.20 23.17 8.65
N LYS A 586 -6.29 22.22 9.60
CA LYS A 586 -6.39 22.57 11.03
C LYS A 586 -5.18 23.41 11.48
N LEU A 587 -3.96 23.01 11.10
CA LEU A 587 -2.72 23.73 11.39
C LEU A 587 -2.66 25.12 10.74
N LEU A 588 -3.13 25.28 9.50
CA LEU A 588 -3.23 26.60 8.88
C LEU A 588 -4.26 27.50 9.59
N ARG A 589 -5.42 26.96 9.99
CA ARG A 589 -6.41 27.70 10.79
C ARG A 589 -5.86 28.09 12.17
N GLU A 590 -5.16 27.17 12.85
CA GLU A 590 -4.44 27.45 14.11
C GLU A 590 -3.39 28.56 13.92
N ARG A 591 -2.61 28.54 12.83
CA ARG A 591 -1.58 29.54 12.53
C ARG A 591 -2.15 30.92 12.20
N LEU A 592 -3.25 30.99 11.45
CA LEU A 592 -3.90 32.27 11.10
C LEU A 592 -4.47 32.95 12.35
N ALA A 593 -5.24 32.22 13.17
CA ALA A 593 -5.78 32.76 14.43
C ALA A 593 -4.67 33.20 15.40
N ALA A 594 -3.52 32.52 15.41
CA ALA A 594 -2.35 32.89 16.21
C ALA A 594 -1.48 34.03 15.61
N ASN A 595 -1.86 34.58 14.46
CA ASN A 595 -1.30 35.81 13.87
C ASN A 595 -2.28 37.00 13.97
N GLU A 596 -3.54 36.74 14.29
CA GLU A 596 -4.62 37.74 14.46
C GLU A 596 -4.83 38.15 15.93
N ALA A 597 -4.12 37.50 16.86
CA ALA A 597 -4.21 37.66 18.32
C ALA A 597 -2.84 37.99 18.95
#